data_AF-A0A264W0N9-F1
#
_entry.id   AF-A0A264W0N9-F1
#
_cell.length_a   1.000
_cell.length_b   1.000
_cell.length_c   1.000
_cell.angle_alpha   90.00
_cell.angle_beta   90.00
_cell.angle_gamma   90.00
#
_symmetry.space_group_name_H-M   'P 1'
#
loop_
_entity.id
_entity.type
_entity.pdbx_description
1 polymer ?
#
loop_
_entity_poly.entity_id
_entity_poly.type
_entity_poly.pdbx_seq_one_letter_code
_entity_poly.pdbx_strand_id
1 'polypeptide(L)'
;MTYKQTLTRYVRSFLSGLKDYGVEHVVISPGSRSTPLAYGVVSDPDFKVSIQVDERSAGFYALGLAKASEKPVVLVCTSGSAAANYFPAIVEAYYARIPLLVVTADRPHELRQVGAPQTIDQVKLYGDHVKWTFDYPLADSYEATEPFVYQQTVRVVAESMQAPKGPVHVNMPFREPLLIDLEVKPDKRNPKTIRFPEQRLSEQDKEELTSLLHDSHRGIVIVGEFTSTDRNAVEDFLTRLGWPVLCDPLSNLRTTKNNLLHQLLIENYDGMLKNKACYEALKPDAVIRIGAQPVSKFLGIFLKESAPRAVVSIDSAARFRDSLGLTTELVIGDAAALQEIEVTQASEHQTITKWSSWNQQVRDLITLYKEQQADEGAYVATLLDYLPEDTLLFASSSMPIRDVDTFLQAKPSGVQVLANRGTNGIDGVASTALGAQKATQRPLVLLIGDLAMLHDANALLLSRYQHVEGTFVVMNNDGGGIFSYLPQATIPDHYETLFGTASGLKFDKLAEMYGLSYSAVTSKEHLAELIAQPTQGLRILEVMTHRPTNTDAHRALWKQVAESWNSHDR
;
A
#
# COMPACT_ATOMS: atom_id res chain seq x y z
N MET A 1 -1.64 -47.21 -4.88
CA MET A 1 -0.61 -46.14 -4.86
C MET A 1 0.01 -46.11 -3.47
N THR A 2 1.31 -45.83 -3.36
CA THR A 2 1.92 -45.55 -2.05
C THR A 2 1.41 -44.21 -1.50
N TYR A 3 1.46 -44.01 -0.18
CA TYR A 3 1.09 -42.71 0.40
C TYR A 3 1.91 -41.56 -0.20
N LYS A 4 3.21 -41.78 -0.45
CA LYS A 4 4.08 -40.81 -1.12
C LYS A 4 3.57 -40.42 -2.51
N GLN A 5 3.14 -41.38 -3.33
CA GLN A 5 2.56 -41.10 -4.65
C GLN A 5 1.27 -40.28 -4.54
N THR A 6 0.39 -40.67 -3.62
CA THR A 6 -0.87 -39.95 -3.33
C THR A 6 -0.61 -38.50 -2.90
N LEU A 7 0.27 -38.29 -1.91
CA LEU A 7 0.63 -36.96 -1.43
C LEU A 7 1.26 -36.10 -2.53
N THR A 8 2.09 -36.72 -3.38
CA THR A 8 2.73 -36.03 -4.51
C THR A 8 1.68 -35.50 -5.49
N ARG A 9 0.74 -36.35 -5.95
CA ARG A 9 -0.30 -35.92 -6.89
C ARG A 9 -1.25 -34.90 -6.28
N TYR A 10 -1.57 -35.04 -4.99
CA TYR A 10 -2.35 -34.06 -4.23
C TYR A 10 -1.69 -32.67 -4.23
N VAL A 11 -0.41 -32.58 -3.85
CA VAL A 11 0.34 -31.31 -3.83
C VAL A 11 0.47 -30.73 -5.23
N ARG A 12 0.83 -31.56 -6.22
CA ARG A 12 0.93 -31.12 -7.62
C ARG A 12 -0.40 -30.58 -8.16
N SER A 13 -1.53 -31.18 -7.78
CA SER A 13 -2.87 -30.69 -8.15
C SER A 13 -3.17 -29.31 -7.56
N PHE A 14 -2.78 -29.07 -6.30
CA PHE A 14 -2.90 -27.76 -5.66
C PHE A 14 -2.05 -26.73 -6.41
N LEU A 15 -0.77 -27.02 -6.63
CA LEU A 15 0.16 -26.11 -7.33
C LEU A 15 -0.27 -25.78 -8.76
N SER A 16 -0.74 -26.77 -9.54
CA SER A 16 -1.32 -26.53 -10.86
C SER A 16 -2.49 -25.54 -10.81
N GLY A 17 -3.37 -25.67 -9.81
CA GLY A 17 -4.48 -24.74 -9.63
C GLY A 17 -4.05 -23.32 -9.29
N LEU A 18 -2.89 -23.11 -8.66
CA LEU A 18 -2.33 -21.78 -8.45
C LEU A 18 -1.77 -21.20 -9.75
N LYS A 19 -0.95 -21.98 -10.47
CA LYS A 19 -0.27 -21.53 -11.70
C LYS A 19 -1.24 -21.17 -12.82
N ASP A 20 -2.22 -22.02 -13.05
CA ASP A 20 -3.20 -21.84 -14.11
C ASP A 20 -4.04 -20.55 -13.96
N TYR A 21 -4.00 -19.92 -12.77
CA TYR A 21 -4.76 -18.71 -12.44
C TYR A 21 -3.88 -17.54 -11.99
N GLY A 22 -2.63 -17.51 -12.48
CA GLY A 22 -1.80 -16.30 -12.45
C GLY A 22 -1.01 -16.08 -11.17
N VAL A 23 -0.92 -17.09 -10.29
CA VAL A 23 0.03 -17.05 -9.18
C VAL A 23 1.43 -17.30 -9.72
N GLU A 24 2.28 -16.29 -9.60
CA GLU A 24 3.71 -16.38 -9.98
C GLU A 24 4.62 -16.40 -8.75
N HIS A 25 4.25 -15.69 -7.69
CA HIS A 25 5.10 -15.49 -6.51
C HIS A 25 4.64 -16.31 -5.32
N VAL A 26 5.58 -17.01 -4.69
CA VAL A 26 5.35 -17.76 -3.45
C VAL A 26 6.41 -17.37 -2.42
N VAL A 27 5.95 -16.87 -1.28
CA VAL A 27 6.79 -16.55 -0.12
C VAL A 27 6.69 -17.72 0.86
N ILE A 28 7.84 -18.30 1.21
CA ILE A 28 7.91 -19.50 2.05
C ILE A 28 8.67 -19.19 3.33
N SER A 29 8.03 -19.51 4.45
CA SER A 29 8.65 -19.58 5.76
C SER A 29 9.00 -21.03 6.13
N PRO A 30 10.21 -21.30 6.64
CA PRO A 30 10.73 -22.66 6.77
C PRO A 30 9.98 -23.47 7.85
N GLY A 31 9.80 -24.77 7.61
CA GLY A 31 9.32 -25.69 8.64
C GLY A 31 8.99 -27.09 8.13
N SER A 32 8.90 -28.04 9.06
CA SER A 32 8.75 -29.47 8.70
C SER A 32 7.36 -29.79 8.16
N ARG A 33 6.27 -29.32 8.79
CA ARG A 33 4.90 -29.69 8.33
C ARG A 33 4.59 -29.20 6.92
N SER A 34 5.22 -28.10 6.48
CA SER A 34 5.08 -27.51 5.15
C SER A 34 6.00 -28.12 4.10
N THR A 35 6.81 -29.13 4.45
CA THR A 35 7.71 -29.85 3.52
C THR A 35 7.07 -30.22 2.17
N PRO A 36 5.84 -30.79 2.11
CA PRO A 36 5.25 -31.16 0.83
C PRO A 36 5.07 -29.94 -0.10
N LEU A 37 4.57 -28.83 0.45
CA LEU A 37 4.36 -27.58 -0.30
C LEU A 37 5.68 -26.93 -0.69
N ALA A 38 6.62 -26.81 0.25
CA ALA A 38 7.90 -26.14 0.01
C ALA A 38 8.70 -26.84 -1.09
N TYR A 39 8.82 -28.17 -1.03
CA TYR A 39 9.48 -28.94 -2.10
C TYR A 39 8.70 -28.92 -3.41
N GLY A 40 7.36 -28.94 -3.34
CA GLY A 40 6.51 -28.85 -4.52
C GLY A 40 6.73 -27.55 -5.28
N VAL A 41 6.77 -26.42 -4.57
CA VAL A 41 6.98 -25.09 -5.14
C VAL A 41 8.40 -24.91 -5.66
N VAL A 42 9.43 -25.25 -4.88
CA VAL A 42 10.85 -25.03 -5.28
C VAL A 42 11.26 -25.92 -6.46
N SER A 43 10.65 -27.10 -6.62
CA SER A 43 10.91 -27.97 -7.77
C SER A 43 10.18 -27.56 -9.05
N ASP A 44 9.33 -26.53 -9.00
CA ASP A 44 8.53 -26.06 -10.12
C ASP A 44 9.07 -24.71 -10.62
N PRO A 45 9.73 -24.67 -11.79
CA PRO A 45 10.44 -23.48 -12.27
C PRO A 45 9.51 -22.32 -12.65
N ASP A 46 8.21 -22.56 -12.75
CA ASP A 46 7.23 -21.52 -13.08
C ASP A 46 6.98 -20.57 -11.89
N PHE A 47 7.33 -20.97 -10.66
CA PHE A 47 7.19 -20.12 -9.48
C PHE A 47 8.46 -19.31 -9.18
N LYS A 48 8.25 -18.03 -8.87
CA LYS A 48 9.26 -17.15 -8.27
C LYS A 48 9.18 -17.28 -6.76
N VAL A 49 10.15 -17.99 -6.18
CA VAL A 49 10.17 -18.28 -4.74
C VAL A 49 10.97 -17.23 -3.98
N SER A 50 10.45 -16.78 -2.84
CA SER A 50 11.20 -15.97 -1.87
C SER A 50 11.17 -16.64 -0.51
N ILE A 51 12.33 -16.85 0.10
CA ILE A 51 12.45 -17.44 1.42
C ILE A 51 12.58 -16.33 2.45
N GLN A 52 11.76 -16.41 3.51
CA GLN A 52 11.75 -15.47 4.62
C GLN A 52 11.69 -16.27 5.93
N VAL A 53 12.56 -15.95 6.88
CA VAL A 53 12.66 -16.72 8.14
C VAL A 53 11.66 -16.23 9.18
N ASP A 54 11.50 -14.91 9.30
CA ASP A 54 10.52 -14.29 10.20
C ASP A 54 9.17 -14.25 9.48
N GLU A 55 8.19 -15.02 9.96
CA GLU A 55 6.87 -15.08 9.32
C GLU A 55 6.18 -13.72 9.27
N ARG A 56 6.35 -12.84 10.27
CA ARG A 56 5.71 -11.52 10.24
C ARG A 56 6.27 -10.70 9.07
N SER A 57 7.60 -10.65 8.95
CA SER A 57 8.28 -9.99 7.83
C SER A 57 7.93 -10.66 6.49
N ALA A 58 7.82 -11.99 6.45
CA ALA A 58 7.38 -12.72 5.26
C ALA A 58 5.96 -12.32 4.80
N GLY A 59 5.02 -12.19 5.74
CA GLY A 59 3.66 -11.72 5.49
C GLY A 59 3.65 -10.36 4.80
N PHE A 60 4.40 -9.40 5.35
CA PHE A 60 4.50 -8.06 4.79
C PHE A 60 5.30 -7.99 3.49
N TYR A 61 6.27 -8.88 3.27
CA TYR A 61 6.96 -9.00 1.99
C TYR A 61 6.01 -9.51 0.89
N ALA A 62 5.17 -10.50 1.19
CA ALA A 62 4.11 -10.94 0.27
C ALA A 62 3.08 -9.85 0.01
N LEU A 63 2.70 -9.08 1.05
CA LEU A 63 1.84 -7.90 0.92
C LEU A 63 2.43 -6.91 -0.10
N GLY A 64 3.74 -6.64 -0.02
CA GLY A 64 4.43 -5.74 -0.94
C GLY A 64 4.42 -6.24 -2.38
N LEU A 65 4.72 -7.53 -2.57
CA LEU A 65 4.62 -8.18 -3.88
C LEU A 65 3.21 -8.05 -4.48
N ALA A 66 2.18 -8.34 -3.69
CA ALA A 66 0.78 -8.31 -4.15
C ALA A 66 0.27 -6.88 -4.37
N LYS A 67 0.63 -5.93 -3.51
CA LYS A 67 0.28 -4.50 -3.64
C LYS A 67 0.82 -3.92 -4.95
N ALA A 68 2.09 -4.21 -5.27
CA ALA A 68 2.74 -3.64 -6.43
C ALA A 68 2.42 -4.36 -7.74
N SER A 69 2.22 -5.69 -7.72
CA SER A 69 1.89 -6.46 -8.92
C SER A 69 0.40 -6.53 -9.23
N GLU A 70 -0.45 -6.23 -8.23
CA GLU A 70 -1.91 -6.36 -8.26
C GLU A 70 -2.43 -7.78 -8.58
N LYS A 71 -1.53 -8.76 -8.47
CA LYS A 71 -1.71 -10.21 -8.69
C LYS A 71 -1.74 -10.98 -7.36
N PRO A 72 -2.35 -12.18 -7.33
CA PRO A 72 -2.37 -12.99 -6.13
C PRO A 72 -0.97 -13.50 -5.77
N VAL A 73 -0.60 -13.38 -4.49
CA VAL A 73 0.68 -13.88 -3.95
C VAL A 73 0.41 -14.90 -2.84
N VAL A 74 1.14 -16.01 -2.87
CA VAL A 74 0.99 -17.09 -1.90
C VAL A 74 1.98 -16.92 -0.74
N LEU A 75 1.49 -17.08 0.48
CA LEU A 75 2.27 -17.24 1.70
C LEU A 75 2.18 -18.68 2.17
N VAL A 76 3.32 -19.35 2.39
CA VAL A 76 3.37 -20.71 2.94
C VAL A 76 4.11 -20.69 4.26
N CYS A 77 3.51 -21.26 5.32
CA CYS A 77 4.22 -21.54 6.56
C CYS A 77 3.90 -22.95 7.08
N THR A 78 4.68 -23.36 8.08
CA THR A 78 4.39 -24.56 8.87
C THR A 78 3.26 -24.31 9.87
N SER A 79 2.91 -25.34 10.65
CA SER A 79 1.88 -25.26 11.68
C SER A 79 2.33 -24.50 12.93
N GLY A 80 1.39 -24.07 13.76
CA GLY A 80 1.64 -23.42 15.05
C GLY A 80 1.70 -21.90 14.95
N SER A 81 2.49 -21.26 15.82
CA SER A 81 2.59 -19.79 15.89
C SER A 81 3.13 -19.14 14.61
N ALA A 82 3.78 -19.91 13.73
CA ALA A 82 4.17 -19.46 12.39
C ALA A 82 2.98 -18.82 11.65
N ALA A 83 1.83 -19.49 11.65
CA ALA A 83 0.60 -18.96 11.05
C ALA A 83 0.14 -17.67 11.76
N ALA A 84 0.18 -17.61 13.09
CA ALA A 84 -0.26 -16.44 13.84
C ALA A 84 0.57 -15.18 13.53
N ASN A 85 1.86 -15.33 13.20
CA ASN A 85 2.73 -14.22 12.83
C ASN A 85 2.36 -13.56 11.48
N TYR A 86 1.62 -14.25 10.60
CA TYR A 86 1.09 -13.63 9.37
C TYR A 86 -0.04 -12.65 9.62
N PHE A 87 -0.64 -12.65 10.81
CA PHE A 87 -1.88 -11.93 11.05
C PHE A 87 -1.80 -10.42 10.78
N PRO A 88 -0.76 -9.67 11.19
CA PRO A 88 -0.71 -8.24 10.92
C PRO A 88 -0.75 -7.90 9.41
N ALA A 89 -0.02 -8.65 8.58
CA ALA A 89 -0.04 -8.48 7.13
C ALA A 89 -1.40 -8.85 6.50
N ILE A 90 -2.09 -9.84 7.08
CA ILE A 90 -3.45 -10.24 6.63
C ILE A 90 -4.46 -9.14 6.96
N VAL A 91 -4.39 -8.54 8.15
CA VAL A 91 -5.27 -7.42 8.52
C VAL A 91 -5.02 -6.23 7.57
N GLU A 92 -3.76 -5.88 7.32
CA GLU A 92 -3.41 -4.83 6.35
C GLU A 92 -3.96 -5.16 4.95
N ALA A 93 -3.73 -6.38 4.45
CA ALA A 93 -4.23 -6.82 3.14
C ALA A 93 -5.76 -6.73 3.04
N TYR A 94 -6.49 -7.04 4.11
CA TYR A 94 -7.95 -6.99 4.13
C TYR A 94 -8.49 -5.56 4.00
N TYR A 95 -7.92 -4.61 4.72
CA TYR A 95 -8.35 -3.20 4.66
C TYR A 95 -7.83 -2.49 3.40
N ALA A 96 -6.61 -2.80 2.96
CA ALA A 96 -6.02 -2.28 1.73
C ALA A 96 -6.51 -2.99 0.46
N ARG A 97 -7.33 -4.04 0.60
CA ARG A 97 -7.89 -4.85 -0.49
C ARG A 97 -6.82 -5.49 -1.38
N ILE A 98 -5.87 -6.19 -0.78
CA ILE A 98 -4.73 -6.84 -1.44
C ILE A 98 -4.94 -8.36 -1.52
N PRO A 99 -4.76 -8.99 -2.70
CA PRO A 99 -5.02 -10.42 -2.89
C PRO A 99 -3.86 -11.29 -2.36
N LEU A 100 -3.96 -11.72 -1.10
CA LEU A 100 -3.04 -12.70 -0.50
C LEU A 100 -3.69 -14.08 -0.38
N LEU A 101 -2.93 -15.12 -0.67
CA LEU A 101 -3.32 -16.52 -0.46
C LEU A 101 -2.49 -17.10 0.67
N VAL A 102 -3.08 -17.21 1.86
CA VAL A 102 -2.41 -17.67 3.07
C VAL A 102 -2.57 -19.18 3.18
N VAL A 103 -1.50 -19.93 3.00
CA VAL A 103 -1.46 -21.39 3.02
C VAL A 103 -0.74 -21.87 4.27
N THR A 104 -1.50 -22.36 5.25
CA THR A 104 -0.95 -22.86 6.51
C THR A 104 -0.93 -24.38 6.49
N ALA A 105 0.27 -24.98 6.54
CA ALA A 105 0.37 -26.42 6.73
C ALA A 105 -0.10 -26.79 8.15
N ASP A 106 -0.74 -27.95 8.29
CA ASP A 106 -1.35 -28.37 9.55
C ASP A 106 -1.19 -29.85 9.83
N ARG A 107 -1.46 -30.25 11.07
CA ARG A 107 -1.53 -31.65 11.49
C ARG A 107 -2.83 -32.29 11.00
N PRO A 108 -2.80 -33.61 10.76
CA PRO A 108 -4.01 -34.35 10.40
C PRO A 108 -4.98 -34.38 11.58
N HIS A 109 -6.26 -34.66 11.29
CA HIS A 109 -7.37 -34.61 12.25
C HIS A 109 -7.06 -35.33 13.58
N GLU A 110 -6.46 -36.51 13.52
CA GLU A 110 -6.11 -37.32 14.70
C GLU A 110 -5.04 -36.70 15.63
N LEU A 111 -4.38 -35.62 15.22
CA LEU A 111 -3.36 -34.89 16.00
C LEU A 111 -3.78 -33.46 16.36
N ARG A 112 -4.99 -33.03 16.01
CA ARG A 112 -5.53 -31.72 16.40
C ARG A 112 -6.20 -31.82 17.77
N GLN A 113 -6.09 -30.77 18.58
CA GLN A 113 -6.76 -30.64 19.90
C GLN A 113 -6.43 -31.73 20.94
N VAL A 114 -5.30 -32.43 20.78
CA VAL A 114 -4.87 -33.52 21.67
C VAL A 114 -3.52 -33.25 22.35
N GLY A 115 -3.05 -32.00 22.35
CA GLY A 115 -1.75 -31.61 22.93
C GLY A 115 -0.54 -32.04 22.08
N ALA A 116 -0.74 -32.35 20.80
CA ALA A 116 0.36 -32.68 19.90
C ALA A 116 1.32 -31.48 19.73
N PRO A 117 2.66 -31.71 19.69
CA PRO A 117 3.63 -30.62 19.61
C PRO A 117 3.41 -29.69 18.41
N GLN A 118 3.48 -28.38 18.65
CA GLN A 118 3.36 -27.31 17.64
C GLN A 118 2.00 -27.29 16.92
N THR A 119 0.92 -27.83 17.50
CA THR A 119 -0.42 -27.83 16.90
C THR A 119 -1.32 -26.82 17.62
N ILE A 120 -2.02 -25.99 16.86
CA ILE A 120 -3.02 -25.02 17.36
C ILE A 120 -4.32 -25.17 16.55
N ASP A 121 -5.39 -24.48 16.94
CA ASP A 121 -6.57 -24.36 16.08
C ASP A 121 -6.30 -23.35 14.96
N GLN A 122 -6.02 -23.87 13.75
CA GLN A 122 -5.67 -23.03 12.61
C GLN A 122 -6.85 -22.72 11.70
N VAL A 123 -7.90 -23.54 11.69
CA VAL A 123 -8.85 -23.56 10.57
C VAL A 123 -9.48 -22.19 10.34
N LYS A 124 -9.88 -21.47 11.39
CA LYS A 124 -10.46 -20.11 11.30
C LYS A 124 -9.57 -19.06 11.98
N LEU A 125 -8.25 -19.25 11.94
CA LEU A 125 -7.30 -18.44 12.72
C LEU A 125 -7.45 -16.93 12.53
N TYR A 126 -7.82 -16.48 11.32
CA TYR A 126 -7.89 -15.06 10.98
C TYR A 126 -9.32 -14.48 10.98
N GLY A 127 -10.34 -15.28 11.32
CA GLY A 127 -11.74 -14.83 11.40
C GLY A 127 -12.21 -14.06 10.16
N ASP A 128 -12.83 -12.91 10.38
CA ASP A 128 -13.40 -12.07 9.32
C ASP A 128 -12.36 -11.17 8.62
N HIS A 129 -11.07 -11.28 8.98
CA HIS A 129 -9.98 -10.60 8.27
C HIS A 129 -9.53 -11.33 7.00
N VAL A 130 -10.22 -12.40 6.62
CA VAL A 130 -10.07 -13.07 5.32
C VAL A 130 -11.43 -13.16 4.63
N LYS A 131 -11.43 -13.10 3.30
CA LYS A 131 -12.64 -13.21 2.49
C LYS A 131 -13.26 -14.59 2.56
N TRP A 132 -12.40 -15.61 2.62
CA TRP A 132 -12.82 -16.98 2.69
C TRP A 132 -11.76 -17.82 3.41
N THR A 133 -12.25 -18.90 4.01
CA THR A 133 -11.46 -19.84 4.79
C THR A 133 -11.83 -21.25 4.34
N PHE A 134 -10.84 -22.08 4.08
CA PHE A 134 -11.07 -23.47 3.66
C PHE A 134 -10.05 -24.44 4.28
N ASP A 135 -10.53 -25.52 4.89
CA ASP A 135 -9.69 -26.63 5.40
C ASP A 135 -9.70 -27.76 4.38
N TYR A 136 -8.54 -28.01 3.76
CA TYR A 136 -8.42 -29.03 2.73
C TYR A 136 -8.53 -30.45 3.33
N PRO A 137 -9.06 -31.42 2.58
CA PRO A 137 -9.02 -32.82 2.99
C PRO A 137 -7.58 -33.33 3.01
N LEU A 138 -7.36 -34.41 3.77
CA LEU A 138 -6.11 -35.16 3.70
C LEU A 138 -5.92 -35.78 2.31
N ALA A 139 -4.66 -35.91 1.89
CA ALA A 139 -4.33 -36.67 0.70
C ALA A 139 -4.72 -38.15 0.90
N ASP A 140 -5.54 -38.68 -0.01
CA ASP A 140 -6.00 -40.07 -0.04
C ASP A 140 -6.05 -40.63 -1.48
N SER A 141 -6.37 -41.90 -1.62
CA SER A 141 -6.45 -42.57 -2.92
C SER A 141 -7.84 -42.48 -3.56
N TYR A 142 -8.74 -41.64 -3.05
CA TYR A 142 -10.07 -41.50 -3.64
C TYR A 142 -9.97 -40.69 -4.93
N GLU A 143 -10.56 -41.22 -6.01
CA GLU A 143 -10.38 -40.69 -7.37
C GLU A 143 -10.77 -39.22 -7.50
N ALA A 144 -11.79 -38.77 -6.76
CA ALA A 144 -12.28 -37.40 -6.84
C ALA A 144 -11.43 -36.38 -6.05
N THR A 145 -10.51 -36.83 -5.19
CA THR A 145 -9.75 -35.94 -4.30
C THR A 145 -8.84 -35.00 -5.09
N GLU A 146 -8.09 -35.49 -6.06
CA GLU A 146 -7.18 -34.66 -6.85
C GLU A 146 -7.89 -33.65 -7.77
N PRO A 147 -8.96 -34.02 -8.52
CA PRO A 147 -9.81 -33.06 -9.21
C PRO A 147 -10.40 -32.00 -8.27
N PHE A 148 -10.87 -32.41 -7.09
CA PHE A 148 -11.43 -31.52 -6.08
C PHE A 148 -10.39 -30.49 -5.59
N VAL A 149 -9.19 -30.93 -5.21
CA VAL A 149 -8.11 -30.07 -4.72
C VAL A 149 -7.79 -28.97 -5.73
N TYR A 150 -7.65 -29.33 -7.01
CA TYR A 150 -7.43 -28.34 -8.06
C TYR A 150 -8.61 -27.38 -8.17
N GLN A 151 -9.84 -27.88 -8.29
CA GLN A 151 -11.03 -27.01 -8.43
C GLN A 151 -11.23 -26.08 -7.25
N GLN A 152 -10.96 -26.52 -6.02
CA GLN A 152 -10.99 -25.65 -4.85
C GLN A 152 -9.88 -24.62 -4.89
N THR A 153 -8.67 -24.99 -5.33
CA THR A 153 -7.57 -24.03 -5.45
C THR A 153 -7.87 -22.94 -6.48
N VAL A 154 -8.49 -23.30 -7.60
CA VAL A 154 -9.00 -22.34 -8.58
C VAL A 154 -9.96 -21.33 -7.93
N ARG A 155 -10.88 -21.82 -7.08
CA ARG A 155 -11.80 -20.95 -6.34
C ARG A 155 -11.07 -20.06 -5.33
N VAL A 156 -10.10 -20.61 -4.60
CA VAL A 156 -9.27 -19.86 -3.63
C VAL A 156 -8.61 -18.65 -4.29
N VAL A 157 -8.00 -18.83 -5.46
CA VAL A 157 -7.42 -17.71 -6.22
C VAL A 157 -8.50 -16.71 -6.64
N ALA A 158 -9.64 -17.20 -7.13
CA ALA A 158 -10.74 -16.34 -7.57
C ALA A 158 -11.33 -15.47 -6.46
N GLU A 159 -11.56 -16.04 -5.28
CA GLU A 159 -12.11 -15.32 -4.12
C GLU A 159 -11.16 -14.18 -3.68
N SER A 160 -9.84 -14.38 -3.76
CA SER A 160 -8.86 -13.34 -3.44
C SER A 160 -8.88 -12.16 -4.42
N MET A 161 -9.22 -12.44 -5.68
CA MET A 161 -9.20 -11.47 -6.78
C MET A 161 -10.55 -10.80 -7.05
N GLN A 162 -11.65 -11.42 -6.66
CA GLN A 162 -12.98 -10.83 -6.79
C GLN A 162 -13.06 -9.53 -5.99
N ALA A 163 -13.69 -8.48 -6.53
CA ALA A 163 -13.86 -7.22 -5.81
C ALA A 163 -14.81 -7.37 -4.58
N PRO A 164 -14.51 -6.74 -3.42
CA PRO A 164 -13.21 -6.12 -3.11
C PRO A 164 -12.15 -7.22 -2.99
N LYS A 165 -10.98 -7.02 -3.62
CA LYS A 165 -9.83 -7.93 -3.49
C LYS A 165 -9.47 -8.09 -2.01
N GLY A 166 -8.82 -9.20 -1.65
CA GLY A 166 -8.45 -9.42 -0.25
C GLY A 166 -7.83 -10.78 0.03
N PRO A 167 -7.39 -11.00 1.28
CA PRO A 167 -6.75 -12.24 1.66
C PRO A 167 -7.73 -13.41 1.75
N VAL A 168 -7.30 -14.60 1.37
CA VAL A 168 -8.00 -15.88 1.55
C VAL A 168 -7.09 -16.82 2.32
N HIS A 169 -7.63 -17.54 3.29
CA HIS A 169 -6.88 -18.50 4.08
C HIS A 169 -7.26 -19.93 3.70
N VAL A 170 -6.24 -20.76 3.48
CA VAL A 170 -6.39 -22.19 3.31
C VAL A 170 -5.52 -22.94 4.30
N ASN A 171 -6.13 -23.85 5.03
CA ASN A 171 -5.47 -24.76 5.94
C ASN A 171 -5.27 -26.10 5.23
N MET A 172 -4.04 -26.64 5.27
CA MET A 172 -3.69 -27.88 4.55
C MET A 172 -3.12 -28.92 5.52
N PRO A 173 -3.91 -29.90 5.97
CA PRO A 173 -3.41 -30.98 6.82
C PRO A 173 -2.54 -31.96 6.05
N PHE A 174 -1.39 -32.31 6.61
CA PHE A 174 -0.49 -33.33 6.06
C PHE A 174 -0.18 -34.43 7.09
N ARG A 175 -0.36 -35.69 6.70
CA ARG A 175 0.03 -36.86 7.47
C ARG A 175 1.47 -37.26 7.12
N GLU A 176 2.21 -37.80 8.09
CA GLU A 176 3.53 -38.36 7.81
C GLU A 176 3.43 -39.70 7.06
N PRO A 177 4.40 -40.02 6.18
CA PRO A 177 5.61 -39.27 5.83
C PRO A 177 5.39 -38.08 4.88
N LEU A 178 6.13 -36.98 5.07
CA LEU A 178 5.90 -35.68 4.39
C LEU A 178 6.64 -35.48 3.05
N LEU A 179 7.50 -36.43 2.66
CA LEU A 179 8.28 -36.29 1.43
C LEU A 179 7.43 -36.61 0.21
N ILE A 180 7.52 -35.75 -0.81
CA ILE A 180 6.93 -35.97 -2.14
C ILE A 180 7.98 -36.52 -3.11
N ASP A 181 7.55 -36.99 -4.28
CA ASP A 181 8.41 -37.32 -5.41
C ASP A 181 8.55 -36.10 -6.33
N LEU A 182 9.77 -35.59 -6.46
CA LEU A 182 10.05 -34.37 -7.22
C LEU A 182 9.96 -34.59 -8.74
N GLU A 183 10.24 -35.81 -9.20
CA GLU A 183 10.29 -36.16 -10.62
C GLU A 183 8.89 -36.32 -11.23
N VAL A 184 7.88 -36.52 -10.38
CA VAL A 184 6.49 -36.63 -10.82
C VAL A 184 5.98 -35.25 -11.23
N LYS A 185 5.73 -35.12 -12.53
CA LYS A 185 5.10 -33.94 -13.14
C LYS A 185 3.59 -33.94 -12.87
N PRO A 186 2.97 -32.76 -12.72
CA PRO A 186 1.52 -32.67 -12.65
C PRO A 186 0.88 -33.24 -13.91
N ASP A 187 -0.24 -33.94 -13.75
CA ASP A 187 -1.09 -34.31 -14.88
C ASP A 187 -1.51 -33.03 -15.62
N LYS A 188 -1.41 -33.02 -16.95
CA LYS A 188 -1.91 -31.89 -17.74
C LYS A 188 -3.43 -31.81 -17.57
N ARG A 189 -3.92 -30.67 -17.09
CA ARG A 189 -5.35 -30.38 -16.96
C ARG A 189 -5.71 -29.29 -17.96
N ASN A 190 -6.95 -29.33 -18.44
CA ASN A 190 -7.49 -28.20 -19.19
C ASN A 190 -7.88 -27.12 -18.18
N PRO A 191 -7.18 -25.98 -18.14
CA PRO A 191 -7.52 -24.91 -17.22
C PRO A 191 -8.93 -24.41 -17.54
N LYS A 192 -9.74 -24.18 -16.50
CA LYS A 192 -11.06 -23.56 -16.70
C LYS A 192 -10.85 -22.06 -16.90
N THR A 193 -11.60 -21.40 -17.75
CA THR A 193 -11.56 -19.94 -17.78
C THR A 193 -12.41 -19.41 -16.62
N ILE A 194 -11.79 -18.70 -15.66
CA ILE A 194 -12.55 -17.81 -14.77
C ILE A 194 -12.64 -16.46 -15.47
N ARG A 195 -13.86 -15.93 -15.57
CA ARG A 195 -14.08 -14.56 -16.00
C ARG A 195 -14.59 -13.80 -14.80
N PHE A 196 -13.84 -12.79 -14.37
CA PHE A 196 -14.37 -11.79 -13.46
C PHE A 196 -15.18 -10.81 -14.30
N PRO A 197 -16.42 -10.47 -13.92
CA PRO A 197 -17.12 -9.39 -14.60
C PRO A 197 -16.34 -8.10 -14.39
N GLU A 198 -16.01 -7.40 -15.47
CA GLU A 198 -15.62 -5.99 -15.36
C GLU A 198 -16.81 -5.23 -14.77
N GLN A 199 -16.58 -4.46 -13.71
CA GLN A 199 -17.66 -3.68 -13.12
C GLN A 199 -17.84 -2.40 -13.93
N ARG A 200 -18.87 -2.42 -14.78
CA ARG A 200 -19.30 -1.31 -15.64
C ARG A 200 -20.38 -0.49 -14.92
N LEU A 201 -20.49 0.78 -15.28
CA LEU A 201 -21.58 1.65 -14.81
C LEU A 201 -22.90 1.22 -15.47
N SER A 202 -24.01 1.29 -14.74
CA SER A 202 -25.33 1.14 -15.36
C SER A 202 -25.64 2.38 -16.21
N GLU A 203 -26.57 2.27 -17.17
CA GLU A 203 -27.01 3.44 -17.96
C GLU A 203 -27.60 4.52 -17.05
N GLN A 204 -28.29 4.15 -15.98
CA GLN A 204 -28.79 5.09 -14.99
C GLN A 204 -27.64 5.82 -14.26
N ASP A 205 -26.61 5.09 -13.81
CA ASP A 205 -25.44 5.73 -13.18
C ASP A 205 -24.75 6.70 -14.14
N LYS A 206 -24.65 6.35 -15.43
CA LYS A 206 -24.06 7.22 -16.45
C LYS A 206 -24.89 8.50 -16.64
N GLU A 207 -26.21 8.38 -16.74
CA GLU A 207 -27.13 9.52 -16.89
C GLU A 207 -27.07 10.44 -15.66
N GLU A 208 -27.13 9.87 -14.44
CA GLU A 208 -27.08 10.62 -13.18
C GLU A 208 -25.73 11.35 -13.01
N LEU A 209 -24.62 10.68 -13.30
CA LEU A 209 -23.29 11.32 -13.25
C LEU A 209 -23.15 12.39 -14.33
N THR A 210 -23.61 12.14 -15.55
CA THR A 210 -23.56 13.14 -16.63
C THR A 210 -24.38 14.38 -16.26
N SER A 211 -25.57 14.21 -15.68
CA SER A 211 -26.39 15.32 -15.18
C SER A 211 -25.69 16.07 -14.04
N LEU A 212 -25.09 15.36 -13.09
CA LEU A 212 -24.33 15.98 -12.00
C LEU A 212 -23.17 16.83 -12.53
N LEU A 213 -22.43 16.32 -13.51
CA LEU A 213 -21.31 17.04 -14.13
C LEU A 213 -21.78 18.31 -14.84
N HIS A 214 -22.92 18.24 -15.55
CA HIS A 214 -23.50 19.37 -16.26
C HIS A 214 -24.05 20.46 -15.31
N ASP A 215 -24.69 20.07 -14.21
CA ASP A 215 -25.36 20.99 -13.27
C ASP A 215 -24.41 21.56 -12.20
N SER A 216 -23.16 21.11 -12.20
CA SER A 216 -22.13 21.53 -11.25
C SER A 216 -21.33 22.71 -11.79
N HIS A 217 -21.27 23.80 -11.02
CA HIS A 217 -20.52 25.00 -11.38
C HIS A 217 -19.16 25.08 -10.65
N ARG A 218 -19.01 24.37 -9.53
CA ARG A 218 -17.80 24.35 -8.69
C ARG A 218 -17.42 22.93 -8.31
N GLY A 219 -17.40 22.05 -9.31
CA GLY A 219 -17.02 20.66 -9.12
C GLY A 219 -15.54 20.48 -8.82
N ILE A 220 -15.21 19.50 -7.98
CA ILE A 220 -13.85 19.02 -7.77
C ILE A 220 -13.79 17.49 -7.84
N VAL A 221 -12.61 16.96 -8.14
CA VAL A 221 -12.33 15.53 -8.05
C VAL A 221 -11.28 15.29 -6.96
N ILE A 222 -11.52 14.29 -6.13
CA ILE A 222 -10.59 13.80 -5.12
C ILE A 222 -10.13 12.41 -5.54
N VAL A 223 -8.82 12.23 -5.70
CA VAL A 223 -8.25 10.95 -6.13
C VAL A 223 -7.32 10.43 -5.04
N GLY A 224 -7.71 9.31 -4.43
CA GLY A 224 -6.89 8.53 -3.51
C GLY A 224 -6.18 7.37 -4.20
N GLU A 225 -5.76 6.36 -3.43
CA GLU A 225 -5.17 5.12 -3.99
C GLU A 225 -6.22 4.32 -4.79
N PHE A 226 -5.89 3.96 -6.03
CA PHE A 226 -6.70 3.13 -6.92
C PHE A 226 -5.83 2.19 -7.76
N THR A 227 -6.45 1.20 -8.41
CA THR A 227 -5.76 0.16 -9.19
C THR A 227 -5.01 0.75 -10.38
N SER A 228 -3.75 0.35 -10.56
CA SER A 228 -2.86 0.86 -11.60
C SER A 228 -3.34 0.57 -13.02
N THR A 229 -4.08 -0.54 -13.22
CA THR A 229 -4.68 -0.91 -14.51
C THR A 229 -5.69 0.11 -15.01
N ASP A 230 -6.29 0.90 -14.10
CA ASP A 230 -7.35 1.84 -14.43
C ASP A 230 -6.79 3.24 -14.73
N ARG A 231 -5.47 3.43 -14.58
CA ARG A 231 -4.80 4.74 -14.67
C ARG A 231 -5.16 5.50 -15.95
N ASN A 232 -5.00 4.88 -17.12
CA ASN A 232 -5.22 5.57 -18.39
C ASN A 232 -6.66 6.09 -18.50
N ALA A 233 -7.65 5.26 -18.15
CA ALA A 233 -9.05 5.63 -18.18
C ALA A 233 -9.39 6.76 -17.18
N VAL A 234 -8.79 6.73 -15.99
CA VAL A 234 -8.93 7.81 -14.99
C VAL A 234 -8.29 9.10 -15.51
N GLU A 235 -7.05 9.05 -16.00
CA GLU A 235 -6.36 10.24 -16.53
C GLU A 235 -7.11 10.87 -17.71
N ASP A 236 -7.64 10.05 -18.63
CA ASP A 236 -8.43 10.49 -19.77
C ASP A 236 -9.75 11.14 -19.33
N PHE A 237 -10.45 10.54 -18.35
CA PHE A 237 -11.66 11.11 -17.76
C PHE A 237 -11.40 12.48 -17.12
N LEU A 238 -10.37 12.58 -16.27
CA LEU A 238 -10.01 13.82 -15.59
C LEU A 238 -9.64 14.92 -16.59
N THR A 239 -8.88 14.58 -17.63
CA THR A 239 -8.47 15.52 -18.68
C THR A 239 -9.66 16.04 -19.48
N ARG A 240 -10.63 15.18 -19.81
CA ARG A 240 -11.88 15.62 -20.47
C ARG A 240 -12.74 16.49 -19.55
N LEU A 241 -12.81 16.15 -18.26
CA LEU A 241 -13.63 16.83 -17.26
C LEU A 241 -13.12 18.25 -16.95
N GLY A 242 -11.81 18.43 -16.84
CA GLY A 242 -11.22 19.75 -16.62
C GLY A 242 -11.45 20.37 -15.22
N TRP A 243 -12.00 19.60 -14.28
CA TRP A 243 -12.18 20.03 -12.89
C TRP A 243 -10.85 20.01 -12.12
N PRO A 244 -10.70 20.82 -11.05
CA PRO A 244 -9.59 20.69 -10.10
C PRO A 244 -9.51 19.29 -9.51
N VAL A 245 -8.30 18.73 -9.47
CA VAL A 245 -8.01 17.38 -8.99
C VAL A 245 -7.15 17.46 -7.73
N LEU A 246 -7.76 17.23 -6.58
CA LEU A 246 -7.06 17.08 -5.30
C LEU A 246 -6.44 15.68 -5.27
N CYS A 247 -5.14 15.63 -5.51
CA CYS A 247 -4.42 14.38 -5.76
C CYS A 247 -3.64 13.93 -4.53
N ASP A 248 -4.14 12.92 -3.83
CA ASP A 248 -3.39 12.21 -2.79
C ASP A 248 -2.07 11.66 -3.39
N PRO A 249 -0.94 11.61 -2.65
CA PRO A 249 0.30 11.07 -3.21
C PRO A 249 0.15 9.61 -3.69
N LEU A 250 -0.72 8.81 -3.07
CA LEU A 250 -0.96 7.41 -3.43
C LEU A 250 -1.86 7.24 -4.65
N SER A 251 -2.51 8.31 -5.12
CA SER A 251 -3.12 8.32 -6.47
C SER A 251 -2.07 8.14 -7.56
N ASN A 252 -0.80 8.46 -7.26
CA ASN A 252 0.30 8.47 -8.22
C ASN A 252 0.05 9.37 -9.45
N LEU A 253 -0.87 10.34 -9.35
CA LEU A 253 -1.15 11.30 -10.41
C LEU A 253 -0.19 12.50 -10.36
N ARG A 254 0.32 12.88 -9.18
CA ARG A 254 1.32 13.97 -9.03
C ARG A 254 2.55 13.78 -9.91
N THR A 255 2.89 12.53 -10.17
CA THR A 255 4.11 12.13 -10.87
C THR A 255 3.85 11.61 -12.29
N THR A 256 2.61 11.71 -12.78
CA THR A 256 2.21 11.21 -14.10
C THR A 256 3.02 11.87 -15.23
N LYS A 257 3.29 11.13 -16.30
CA LYS A 257 3.92 11.66 -17.52
C LYS A 257 2.88 12.31 -18.47
N ASN A 258 1.59 12.33 -18.10
CA ASN A 258 0.53 13.01 -18.83
C ASN A 258 0.53 14.52 -18.54
N ASN A 259 1.19 15.29 -19.41
CA ASN A 259 1.33 16.75 -19.26
C ASN A 259 0.01 17.53 -19.28
N LEU A 260 -1.06 17.01 -19.90
CA LEU A 260 -2.35 17.70 -19.94
C LEU A 260 -3.00 17.70 -18.56
N LEU A 261 -2.88 16.60 -17.82
CA LEU A 261 -3.47 16.45 -16.49
C LEU A 261 -2.81 17.34 -15.44
N HIS A 262 -1.50 17.62 -15.56
CA HIS A 262 -0.74 18.44 -14.60
C HIS A 262 -1.36 19.81 -14.33
N GLN A 263 -2.03 20.41 -15.31
CA GLN A 263 -2.67 21.72 -15.18
C GLN A 263 -3.90 21.69 -14.25
N LEU A 264 -4.46 20.50 -14.01
CA LEU A 264 -5.63 20.28 -13.18
C LEU A 264 -5.27 19.85 -11.75
N LEU A 265 -4.02 19.43 -11.52
CA LEU A 265 -3.59 18.89 -10.23
C LEU A 265 -3.43 19.98 -9.18
N ILE A 266 -4.05 19.75 -8.04
CA ILE A 266 -3.94 20.55 -6.82
C ILE A 266 -3.28 19.66 -5.77
N GLU A 267 -1.95 19.59 -5.78
CA GLU A 267 -1.19 18.74 -4.86
C GLU A 267 -0.98 19.37 -3.48
N ASN A 268 -1.04 20.70 -3.37
CA ASN A 268 -0.85 21.42 -2.10
C ASN A 268 -2.17 21.63 -1.33
N TYR A 269 -3.21 20.86 -1.67
CA TYR A 269 -4.55 20.99 -1.07
C TYR A 269 -4.54 20.87 0.47
N ASP A 270 -3.73 19.98 1.06
CA ASP A 270 -3.63 19.86 2.53
C ASP A 270 -3.17 21.18 3.19
N GLY A 271 -2.21 21.87 2.57
CA GLY A 271 -1.72 23.17 3.01
C GLY A 271 -2.74 24.29 2.77
N MET A 272 -3.27 24.36 1.54
CA MET A 272 -4.26 25.36 1.12
C MET A 272 -5.47 25.41 2.06
N LEU A 273 -6.00 24.24 2.41
CA LEU A 273 -7.23 24.11 3.21
C LEU A 273 -7.04 24.48 4.69
N LYS A 274 -5.83 24.79 5.14
CA LYS A 274 -5.56 25.39 6.47
C LYS A 274 -5.83 26.89 6.49
N ASN A 275 -5.90 27.55 5.33
CA ASN A 275 -6.23 28.96 5.21
C ASN A 275 -7.75 29.16 5.12
N LYS A 276 -8.34 29.90 6.06
CA LYS A 276 -9.79 30.12 6.12
C LYS A 276 -10.34 30.92 4.93
N ALA A 277 -9.56 31.85 4.36
CA ALA A 277 -9.98 32.59 3.17
C ALA A 277 -10.00 31.66 1.94
N CYS A 278 -9.00 30.79 1.80
CA CYS A 278 -8.98 29.74 0.78
C CYS A 278 -10.20 28.81 0.92
N TYR A 279 -10.42 28.33 2.14
CA TYR A 279 -11.57 27.51 2.52
C TYR A 279 -12.92 28.13 2.07
N GLU A 280 -13.14 29.42 2.32
CA GLU A 280 -14.40 30.10 1.92
C GLU A 280 -14.49 30.33 0.41
N ALA A 281 -13.37 30.65 -0.25
CA ALA A 281 -13.33 30.96 -1.67
C ALA A 281 -13.51 29.72 -2.58
N LEU A 282 -13.14 28.53 -2.09
CA LEU A 282 -13.04 27.32 -2.90
C LEU A 282 -14.12 26.27 -2.63
N LYS A 283 -15.18 26.59 -1.87
CA LYS A 283 -16.26 25.64 -1.54
C LYS A 283 -16.86 24.99 -2.80
N PRO A 284 -16.83 23.65 -2.91
CA PRO A 284 -17.43 22.94 -4.02
C PRO A 284 -18.93 22.78 -3.84
N ASP A 285 -19.66 22.62 -4.96
CA ASP A 285 -21.05 22.18 -4.98
C ASP A 285 -21.18 20.67 -5.27
N ALA A 286 -20.24 20.10 -6.02
CA ALA A 286 -20.16 18.67 -6.30
C ALA A 286 -18.73 18.11 -6.10
N VAL A 287 -18.66 16.86 -5.65
CA VAL A 287 -17.39 16.13 -5.44
C VAL A 287 -17.51 14.75 -6.05
N ILE A 288 -16.53 14.37 -6.88
CA ILE A 288 -16.30 12.97 -7.28
C ILE A 288 -15.08 12.46 -6.52
N ARG A 289 -15.24 11.34 -5.80
CA ARG A 289 -14.14 10.66 -5.10
C ARG A 289 -13.82 9.35 -5.79
N ILE A 290 -12.56 9.19 -6.21
CA ILE A 290 -12.04 7.98 -6.85
C ILE A 290 -11.02 7.34 -5.91
N GLY A 291 -11.14 6.04 -5.67
CA GLY A 291 -10.18 5.28 -4.89
C GLY A 291 -10.36 5.41 -3.37
N ALA A 292 -9.29 5.16 -2.63
CA ALA A 292 -9.27 5.19 -1.17
C ALA A 292 -9.45 6.62 -0.61
N GLN A 293 -9.69 6.71 0.70
CA GLN A 293 -9.66 8.02 1.35
C GLN A 293 -8.24 8.60 1.34
N PRO A 294 -8.09 9.90 1.04
CA PRO A 294 -6.80 10.58 1.12
C PRO A 294 -6.20 10.60 2.54
N VAL A 295 -4.91 10.88 2.61
CA VAL A 295 -4.14 11.07 3.85
C VAL A 295 -4.57 12.34 4.60
N SER A 296 -4.92 13.39 3.87
CA SER A 296 -5.23 14.71 4.43
C SER A 296 -6.45 14.70 5.36
N LYS A 297 -6.20 15.07 6.62
CA LYS A 297 -7.27 15.36 7.60
C LYS A 297 -8.02 16.64 7.26
N PHE A 298 -7.32 17.66 6.74
CA PHE A 298 -7.90 18.98 6.48
C PHE A 298 -8.88 18.94 5.31
N LEU A 299 -8.66 18.07 4.33
CA LEU A 299 -9.65 17.78 3.29
C LEU A 299 -10.97 17.27 3.88
N GLY A 300 -10.92 16.39 4.89
CA GLY A 300 -12.12 15.92 5.56
C GLY A 300 -12.89 17.01 6.30
N ILE A 301 -12.17 17.90 6.99
CA ILE A 301 -12.77 19.08 7.66
C ILE A 301 -13.40 20.00 6.60
N PHE A 302 -12.66 20.25 5.51
CA PHE A 302 -13.13 21.05 4.38
C PHE A 302 -14.46 20.57 3.84
N LEU A 303 -14.57 19.29 3.48
CA LEU A 303 -15.79 18.73 2.93
C LEU A 303 -16.98 18.77 3.91
N LYS A 304 -16.72 18.53 5.20
CA LYS A 304 -17.77 18.55 6.22
C LYS A 304 -18.35 19.94 6.42
N GLU A 305 -17.49 20.94 6.48
CA GLU A 305 -17.92 22.32 6.69
C GLU A 305 -18.42 22.96 5.38
N SER A 306 -17.95 22.52 4.21
CA SER A 306 -18.40 23.04 2.91
C SER A 306 -19.75 22.46 2.50
N ALA A 307 -20.09 21.27 3.03
CA ALA A 307 -21.35 20.57 2.84
C ALA A 307 -21.82 20.59 1.36
N PRO A 308 -21.02 20.05 0.43
CA PRO A 308 -21.38 20.02 -0.99
C PRO A 308 -22.71 19.31 -1.18
N ARG A 309 -23.47 19.73 -2.20
CA ARG A 309 -24.78 19.15 -2.52
C ARG A 309 -24.68 17.67 -2.88
N ALA A 310 -23.59 17.28 -3.53
CA ALA A 310 -23.33 15.92 -3.96
C ALA A 310 -21.88 15.49 -3.68
N VAL A 311 -21.71 14.30 -3.12
CA VAL A 311 -20.43 13.61 -2.95
C VAL A 311 -20.59 12.20 -3.48
N VAL A 312 -20.22 12.01 -4.74
CA VAL A 312 -20.25 10.72 -5.41
C VAL A 312 -18.94 9.98 -5.16
N SER A 313 -19.02 8.74 -4.69
CA SER A 313 -17.85 7.88 -4.57
C SER A 313 -17.89 6.74 -5.58
N ILE A 314 -16.79 6.54 -6.29
CA ILE A 314 -16.59 5.47 -7.25
C ILE A 314 -15.75 4.38 -6.58
N ASP A 315 -16.33 3.19 -6.42
CA ASP A 315 -15.68 2.09 -5.71
C ASP A 315 -16.08 0.74 -6.33
N SER A 316 -15.14 -0.18 -6.51
CA SER A 316 -15.42 -1.51 -7.06
C SER A 316 -16.15 -2.46 -6.11
N ALA A 317 -16.56 -1.98 -4.93
CA ALA A 317 -17.27 -2.79 -3.95
C ALA A 317 -18.29 -1.98 -3.14
N ALA A 318 -19.39 -2.64 -2.76
CA ALA A 318 -20.39 -2.16 -1.80
C ALA A 318 -19.88 -2.12 -0.35
N ARG A 319 -18.59 -1.81 -0.13
CA ARG A 319 -17.96 -1.68 1.18
C ARG A 319 -17.49 -0.24 1.36
N PHE A 320 -18.34 0.56 1.99
CA PHE A 320 -18.18 2.00 2.16
C PHE A 320 -16.84 2.38 2.80
N ARG A 321 -16.00 3.09 2.04
CA ARG A 321 -14.83 3.82 2.55
C ARG A 321 -15.23 5.28 2.80
N ASP A 322 -16.16 5.51 3.71
CA ASP A 322 -16.64 6.85 4.07
C ASP A 322 -16.63 7.08 5.59
N SER A 323 -15.52 7.63 6.09
CA SER A 323 -15.29 7.84 7.53
C SER A 323 -16.02 9.06 8.06
N LEU A 324 -16.47 9.94 7.16
CA LEU A 324 -17.11 11.21 7.50
C LEU A 324 -18.64 11.17 7.31
N GLY A 325 -19.16 10.12 6.66
CA GLY A 325 -20.60 10.00 6.36
C GLY A 325 -21.09 11.07 5.37
N LEU A 326 -20.21 11.53 4.47
CA LEU A 326 -20.51 12.61 3.53
C LEU A 326 -20.95 12.10 2.16
N THR A 327 -20.68 10.83 1.84
CA THR A 327 -21.02 10.24 0.55
C THR A 327 -22.54 10.24 0.37
N THR A 328 -23.02 10.99 -0.63
CA THR A 328 -24.45 11.03 -0.99
C THR A 328 -24.81 9.85 -1.87
N GLU A 329 -23.87 9.43 -2.73
CA GLU A 329 -24.05 8.37 -3.72
C GLU A 329 -22.80 7.49 -3.78
N LEU A 330 -22.99 6.17 -3.75
CA LEU A 330 -21.94 5.19 -3.99
C LEU A 330 -22.23 4.50 -5.32
N VAL A 331 -21.37 4.76 -6.30
CA VAL A 331 -21.43 4.13 -7.61
C VAL A 331 -20.48 2.94 -7.61
N ILE A 332 -21.03 1.74 -7.82
CA ILE A 332 -20.26 0.50 -7.83
C ILE A 332 -19.71 0.27 -9.23
N GLY A 333 -18.41 0.44 -9.39
CA GLY A 333 -17.73 0.34 -10.67
C GLY A 333 -16.22 0.34 -10.52
N ASP A 334 -15.52 -0.30 -11.45
CA ASP A 334 -14.07 -0.13 -11.57
C ASP A 334 -13.80 1.33 -11.98
N ALA A 335 -12.68 1.91 -11.54
CA ALA A 335 -12.39 3.30 -11.85
C ALA A 335 -12.25 3.52 -13.37
N ALA A 336 -11.87 2.47 -14.10
CA ALA A 336 -11.83 2.47 -15.55
C ALA A 336 -13.19 2.71 -16.22
N ALA A 337 -14.31 2.42 -15.54
CA ALA A 337 -15.65 2.64 -16.09
C ALA A 337 -16.01 4.12 -16.23
N LEU A 338 -15.25 5.04 -15.59
CA LEU A 338 -15.41 6.49 -15.75
C LEU A 338 -15.18 6.98 -17.19
N GLN A 339 -14.45 6.22 -18.01
CA GLN A 339 -14.28 6.54 -19.42
C GLN A 339 -15.62 6.53 -20.20
N GLU A 340 -16.64 5.81 -19.69
CA GLU A 340 -17.95 5.69 -20.30
C GLU A 340 -18.85 6.90 -20.05
N ILE A 341 -18.46 7.79 -19.13
CA ILE A 341 -19.22 8.99 -18.82
C ILE A 341 -18.99 10.03 -19.92
N GLU A 342 -20.08 10.52 -20.48
CA GLU A 342 -20.07 11.63 -21.41
C GLU A 342 -19.75 12.92 -20.67
N VAL A 343 -18.71 13.60 -21.13
CA VAL A 343 -18.32 14.90 -20.61
C VAL A 343 -18.59 15.91 -21.71
N THR A 344 -19.70 16.64 -21.61
CA THR A 344 -19.91 17.85 -22.39
C THR A 344 -18.97 18.93 -21.84
N GLN A 345 -18.26 19.66 -22.71
CA GLN A 345 -17.31 20.67 -22.26
C GLN A 345 -18.02 21.67 -21.33
N ALA A 346 -17.75 21.57 -20.03
CA ALA A 346 -18.25 22.54 -19.06
C ALA A 346 -17.56 23.87 -19.36
N SER A 347 -18.34 24.83 -19.86
CA SER A 347 -17.91 26.20 -20.01
C SER A 347 -17.69 26.80 -18.62
N GLU A 348 -16.47 26.71 -18.07
CA GLU A 348 -15.87 27.73 -17.20
C GLU A 348 -14.43 27.38 -16.76
N HIS A 349 -13.45 27.90 -17.50
CA HIS A 349 -12.03 27.97 -17.10
C HIS A 349 -11.78 28.72 -15.77
N GLN A 350 -12.81 29.34 -15.17
CA GLN A 350 -12.66 30.20 -14.00
C GLN A 350 -12.43 29.43 -12.69
N THR A 351 -13.02 28.24 -12.51
CA THR A 351 -12.89 27.47 -11.26
C THR A 351 -11.47 26.93 -11.08
N ILE A 352 -10.90 26.29 -12.11
CA ILE A 352 -9.53 25.77 -12.04
C ILE A 352 -8.50 26.89 -11.82
N THR A 353 -8.67 28.05 -12.46
CA THR A 353 -7.74 29.18 -12.32
C THR A 353 -7.58 29.63 -10.87
N LYS A 354 -8.68 29.65 -10.09
CA LYS A 354 -8.64 30.00 -8.66
C LYS A 354 -7.87 28.95 -7.86
N TRP A 355 -8.21 27.68 -8.04
CA TRP A 355 -7.54 26.57 -7.36
C TRP A 355 -6.03 26.56 -7.66
N SER A 356 -5.64 26.70 -8.93
CA SER A 356 -4.24 26.72 -9.35
C SER A 356 -3.47 27.92 -8.80
N SER A 357 -4.11 29.09 -8.65
CA SER A 357 -3.49 30.27 -8.02
C SER A 357 -3.12 30.01 -6.55
N TRP A 358 -4.06 29.46 -5.76
CA TRP A 358 -3.77 29.05 -4.38
C TRP A 358 -2.72 27.95 -4.30
N ASN A 359 -2.78 26.96 -5.20
CA ASN A 359 -1.81 25.88 -5.28
C ASN A 359 -0.39 26.42 -5.52
N GLN A 360 -0.25 27.38 -6.44
CA GLN A 360 1.04 28.00 -6.76
C GLN A 360 1.62 28.79 -5.58
N GLN A 361 0.79 29.51 -4.82
CA GLN A 361 1.28 30.25 -3.66
C GLN A 361 1.81 29.34 -2.55
N VAL A 362 1.12 28.23 -2.28
CA VAL A 362 1.62 27.27 -1.29
C VAL A 362 2.89 26.59 -1.79
N ARG A 363 3.00 26.31 -3.10
CA ARG A 363 4.24 25.81 -3.72
C ARG A 363 5.41 26.78 -3.54
N ASP A 364 5.18 28.09 -3.71
CA ASP A 364 6.22 29.11 -3.52
C ASP A 364 6.68 29.16 -2.04
N LEU A 365 5.75 29.07 -1.09
CA LEU A 365 6.07 29.00 0.34
C LEU A 365 6.82 27.73 0.72
N ILE A 366 6.45 26.58 0.14
CA ILE A 366 7.17 25.32 0.34
C ILE A 366 8.60 25.42 -0.21
N THR A 367 8.78 26.07 -1.36
CA THR A 367 10.10 26.31 -1.96
C THR A 367 10.97 27.13 -1.01
N LEU A 368 10.44 28.23 -0.48
CA LEU A 368 11.13 29.07 0.50
C LEU A 368 11.44 28.33 1.81
N TYR A 369 10.47 27.57 2.32
CA TYR A 369 10.63 26.75 3.53
C TYR A 369 11.77 25.73 3.36
N LYS A 370 11.80 25.04 2.22
CA LYS A 370 12.86 24.09 1.88
C LYS A 370 14.22 24.76 1.82
N GLU A 371 14.34 26.02 1.40
CA GLU A 371 15.62 26.74 1.41
C GLU A 371 16.06 27.15 2.82
N GLN A 372 15.11 27.60 3.65
CA GLN A 372 15.40 28.25 4.94
C GLN A 372 15.50 27.30 6.13
N GLN A 373 14.78 26.18 6.12
CA GLN A 373 14.69 25.28 7.27
C GLN A 373 15.62 24.08 7.14
N ALA A 374 16.00 23.47 8.26
CA ALA A 374 16.85 22.28 8.30
C ALA A 374 16.23 21.15 9.16
N ASP A 375 14.91 21.15 9.27
CA ASP A 375 14.13 20.15 10.00
C ASP A 375 13.69 18.98 9.10
N GLU A 376 13.00 18.00 9.68
CA GLU A 376 12.50 16.80 9.00
C GLU A 376 11.73 17.10 7.70
N GLY A 377 10.83 18.08 7.71
CA GLY A 377 10.06 18.43 6.51
C GLY A 377 10.94 18.96 5.38
N ALA A 378 11.97 19.76 5.70
CA ALA A 378 12.90 20.28 4.71
C ALA A 378 13.78 19.17 4.10
N TYR A 379 14.22 18.18 4.90
CA TYR A 379 14.91 17.00 4.39
C TYR A 379 14.03 16.16 3.47
N VAL A 380 12.76 15.94 3.83
CA VAL A 380 11.82 15.20 2.99
C VAL A 380 11.54 15.96 1.69
N ALA A 381 11.30 17.28 1.74
CA ALA A 381 11.12 18.10 0.56
C ALA A 381 12.32 18.01 -0.39
N THR A 382 13.55 18.10 0.14
CA THR A 382 14.77 17.91 -0.66
C THR A 382 14.87 16.49 -1.22
N LEU A 383 14.59 15.44 -0.43
CA LEU A 383 14.59 14.06 -0.91
C LEU A 383 13.70 13.89 -2.14
N LEU A 384 12.46 14.37 -2.06
CA LEU A 384 11.45 14.20 -3.11
C LEU A 384 11.82 14.90 -4.42
N ASP A 385 12.53 16.03 -4.35
CA ASP A 385 13.01 16.75 -5.51
C ASP A 385 14.09 15.98 -6.28
N TYR A 386 14.97 15.28 -5.55
CA TYR A 386 16.14 14.60 -6.10
C TYR A 386 15.93 13.09 -6.35
N LEU A 387 14.72 12.55 -6.12
CA LEU A 387 14.41 11.18 -6.50
C LEU A 387 14.69 10.96 -8.00
N PRO A 388 15.43 9.91 -8.37
CA PRO A 388 15.59 9.52 -9.77
C PRO A 388 14.25 9.26 -10.45
N GLU A 389 14.18 9.45 -11.76
CA GLU A 389 13.00 9.12 -12.54
C GLU A 389 12.61 7.65 -12.35
N ASP A 390 11.30 7.41 -12.43
CA ASP A 390 10.71 6.09 -12.30
C ASP A 390 11.06 5.33 -10.99
N THR A 391 11.52 6.03 -9.94
CA THR A 391 11.75 5.45 -8.60
C THR A 391 10.45 4.94 -7.98
N LEU A 392 10.52 3.81 -7.28
CA LEU A 392 9.53 3.38 -6.30
C LEU A 392 9.86 4.04 -4.95
N LEU A 393 9.07 5.04 -4.55
CA LEU A 393 9.08 5.60 -3.22
C LEU A 393 8.11 4.82 -2.34
N PHE A 394 8.62 4.11 -1.33
CA PHE A 394 7.79 3.53 -0.29
C PHE A 394 7.79 4.46 0.92
N ALA A 395 6.63 4.95 1.34
CA ALA A 395 6.50 5.84 2.49
C ALA A 395 5.89 5.09 3.67
N SER A 396 6.55 5.16 4.82
CA SER A 396 6.04 4.64 6.08
C SER A 396 4.77 5.37 6.54
N SER A 397 3.98 4.71 7.38
CA SER A 397 2.99 5.37 8.24
C SER A 397 3.65 6.41 9.15
N SER A 398 2.83 7.16 9.92
CA SER A 398 3.27 8.30 10.75
C SER A 398 3.58 9.57 9.92
N MET A 399 4.61 10.35 10.27
CA MET A 399 5.00 11.57 9.54
C MET A 399 5.43 11.34 8.09
N PRO A 400 6.20 10.29 7.71
CA PRO A 400 6.67 10.11 6.33
C PRO A 400 5.61 10.25 5.23
N ILE A 401 4.49 9.51 5.29
CA ILE A 401 3.43 9.64 4.29
C ILE A 401 2.73 11.02 4.31
N ARG A 402 2.69 11.70 5.46
CA ARG A 402 2.13 13.05 5.60
C ARG A 402 3.05 14.11 5.03
N ASP A 403 4.36 13.95 5.22
CA ASP A 403 5.36 14.81 4.61
C ASP A 403 5.41 14.58 3.10
N VAL A 404 5.21 13.35 2.62
CA VAL A 404 5.02 13.09 1.18
C VAL A 404 3.76 13.79 0.66
N ASP A 405 2.62 13.70 1.35
CA ASP A 405 1.39 14.44 0.97
C ASP A 405 1.62 15.95 0.97
N THR A 406 2.43 16.46 1.90
CA THR A 406 2.74 17.89 2.05
C THR A 406 3.71 18.41 1.00
N PHE A 407 4.80 17.68 0.75
CA PHE A 407 5.97 18.22 0.03
C PHE A 407 6.15 17.64 -1.39
N LEU A 408 5.48 16.53 -1.75
CA LEU A 408 5.58 15.99 -3.11
C LEU A 408 4.85 16.90 -4.11
N GLN A 409 5.63 17.70 -4.84
CA GLN A 409 5.13 18.58 -5.89
C GLN A 409 4.83 17.82 -7.18
N ALA A 410 3.87 18.33 -7.97
CA ALA A 410 3.53 17.74 -9.25
C ALA A 410 4.68 17.92 -10.26
N LYS A 411 5.21 16.81 -10.80
CA LYS A 411 6.26 16.79 -11.84
C LYS A 411 6.22 15.50 -12.66
N PRO A 412 6.50 15.50 -13.97
CA PRO A 412 6.40 14.30 -14.83
C PRO A 412 7.60 13.34 -14.67
N SER A 413 7.84 12.86 -13.45
CA SER A 413 8.99 12.01 -13.09
C SER A 413 8.73 10.51 -13.20
N GLY A 414 7.46 10.10 -13.27
CA GLY A 414 7.05 8.70 -13.22
C GLY A 414 7.22 8.03 -11.87
N VAL A 415 7.72 8.72 -10.83
CA VAL A 415 7.89 8.17 -9.47
C VAL A 415 6.60 7.52 -8.98
N GLN A 416 6.69 6.30 -8.47
CA GLN A 416 5.55 5.60 -7.89
C GLN A 416 5.63 5.63 -6.37
N VAL A 417 4.60 6.16 -5.73
CA VAL A 417 4.44 6.20 -4.27
C VAL A 417 3.55 5.04 -3.83
N LEU A 418 4.05 4.25 -2.89
CA LEU A 418 3.29 3.22 -2.18
C LEU A 418 3.42 3.41 -0.66
N ALA A 419 2.40 3.00 0.09
CA ALA A 419 2.41 2.99 1.55
C ALA A 419 1.40 1.96 2.09
N ASN A 420 1.58 1.50 3.33
CA ASN A 420 0.59 0.67 4.03
C ASN A 420 -0.47 1.57 4.70
N ARG A 421 -1.62 1.72 4.03
CA ARG A 421 -2.71 2.62 4.45
C ARG A 421 -4.04 1.91 4.75
N GLY A 422 -4.07 0.58 4.72
CA GLY A 422 -5.24 -0.19 5.17
C GLY A 422 -5.49 0.02 6.67
N THR A 423 -4.46 -0.19 7.48
CA THR A 423 -4.48 -0.08 8.95
C THR A 423 -3.51 0.95 9.49
N ASN A 424 -2.60 1.46 8.64
CA ASN A 424 -1.64 2.51 8.99
C ASN A 424 -0.58 2.02 10.02
N GLY A 425 -0.29 0.73 10.03
CA GLY A 425 0.74 0.13 10.89
C GLY A 425 2.16 0.64 10.60
N ILE A 426 3.01 0.63 11.63
CA ILE A 426 4.47 0.87 11.51
C ILE A 426 5.25 -0.42 11.33
N ASP A 427 4.58 -1.55 11.51
CA ASP A 427 5.11 -2.89 11.38
C ASP A 427 5.23 -3.31 9.92
N GLY A 428 6.28 -4.07 9.60
CA GLY A 428 6.43 -4.68 8.28
C GLY A 428 6.76 -3.74 7.12
N VAL A 429 6.96 -2.44 7.38
CA VAL A 429 7.13 -1.43 6.33
C VAL A 429 8.34 -1.73 5.44
N ALA A 430 9.47 -2.12 6.03
CA ALA A 430 10.68 -2.44 5.27
C ALA A 430 10.50 -3.70 4.42
N SER A 431 9.87 -4.73 4.98
CA SER A 431 9.49 -5.96 4.29
C SER A 431 8.56 -5.68 3.10
N THR A 432 7.53 -4.84 3.28
CA THR A 432 6.61 -4.45 2.20
C THR A 432 7.32 -3.67 1.10
N ALA A 433 8.20 -2.73 1.45
CA ALA A 433 8.98 -1.97 0.47
C ALA A 433 9.85 -2.88 -0.40
N LEU A 434 10.54 -3.84 0.21
CA LEU A 434 11.36 -4.83 -0.49
C LEU A 434 10.51 -5.76 -1.38
N GLY A 435 9.32 -6.17 -0.91
CA GLY A 435 8.38 -6.95 -1.71
C GLY A 435 7.87 -6.18 -2.94
N ALA A 436 7.53 -4.91 -2.76
CA ALA A 436 7.08 -4.05 -3.84
C ALA A 436 8.20 -3.78 -4.87
N GLN A 437 9.43 -3.56 -4.40
CA GLN A 437 10.61 -3.46 -5.26
C GLN A 437 10.80 -4.73 -6.09
N LYS A 438 10.67 -5.90 -5.47
CA LYS A 438 10.77 -7.18 -6.19
C LYS A 438 9.71 -7.33 -7.26
N ALA A 439 8.47 -6.88 -7.02
CA ALA A 439 7.41 -6.96 -8.02
C ALA A 439 7.61 -5.95 -9.17
N THR A 440 8.01 -4.72 -8.87
CA THR A 440 8.11 -3.64 -9.87
C THR A 440 9.45 -3.60 -10.62
N GLN A 441 10.52 -4.13 -10.02
CA GLN A 441 11.91 -3.99 -10.48
C GLN A 441 12.38 -2.52 -10.62
N ARG A 442 11.69 -1.58 -9.98
CA ARG A 442 12.05 -0.16 -9.96
C ARG A 442 13.16 0.10 -8.93
N PRO A 443 13.96 1.18 -9.09
CA PRO A 443 14.84 1.64 -8.02
C PRO A 443 14.02 1.94 -6.76
N LEU A 444 14.43 1.43 -5.61
CA LEU A 444 13.70 1.63 -4.35
C LEU A 444 14.31 2.74 -3.50
N VAL A 445 13.45 3.66 -3.05
CA VAL A 445 13.71 4.53 -1.91
C VAL A 445 12.63 4.29 -0.86
N LEU A 446 13.01 3.88 0.34
CA LEU A 446 12.13 3.74 1.50
C LEU A 446 12.33 4.95 2.41
N LEU A 447 11.28 5.76 2.60
CA LEU A 447 11.24 6.83 3.60
C LEU A 447 10.54 6.31 4.86
N ILE A 448 11.29 6.18 5.96
CA ILE A 448 10.83 5.50 7.17
C ILE A 448 11.29 6.24 8.43
N GLY A 449 10.47 6.23 9.49
CA GLY A 449 10.87 6.72 10.81
C GLY A 449 11.68 5.69 11.57
N ASP A 450 12.47 6.12 12.56
CA ASP A 450 13.33 5.26 13.37
C ASP A 450 12.58 4.11 14.06
N LEU A 451 11.46 4.39 14.75
CA LEU A 451 10.68 3.33 15.42
C LEU A 451 10.11 2.29 14.44
N ALA A 452 9.69 2.72 13.24
CA ALA A 452 9.18 1.81 12.22
C ALA A 452 10.32 0.94 11.64
N MET A 453 11.51 1.52 11.46
CA MET A 453 12.70 0.78 11.03
C MET A 453 13.13 -0.25 12.09
N LEU A 454 13.12 0.14 13.38
CA LEU A 454 13.38 -0.79 14.48
C LEU A 454 12.34 -1.92 14.54
N HIS A 455 11.06 -1.60 14.30
CA HIS A 455 9.98 -2.58 14.36
C HIS A 455 10.13 -3.70 13.32
N ASP A 456 10.71 -3.42 12.16
CA ASP A 456 10.91 -4.38 11.06
C ASP A 456 12.38 -4.53 10.64
N ALA A 457 13.32 -4.35 11.58
CA ALA A 457 14.75 -4.49 11.32
C ALA A 457 15.12 -5.87 10.74
N ASN A 458 14.38 -6.92 11.12
CA ASN A 458 14.53 -8.28 10.60
C ASN A 458 14.29 -8.40 9.08
N ALA A 459 13.61 -7.44 8.44
CA ALA A 459 13.45 -7.41 6.99
C ALA A 459 14.79 -7.43 6.23
N LEU A 460 15.84 -6.86 6.83
CA LEU A 460 17.17 -6.81 6.27
C LEU A 460 17.80 -8.20 6.10
N LEU A 461 17.35 -9.21 6.86
CA LEU A 461 17.80 -10.59 6.73
C LEU A 461 17.56 -11.16 5.32
N LEU A 462 16.55 -10.64 4.61
CA LEU A 462 16.25 -11.01 3.24
C LEU A 462 17.47 -10.86 2.31
N SER A 463 18.33 -9.87 2.56
CA SER A 463 19.57 -9.63 1.80
C SER A 463 20.58 -10.79 1.84
N ARG A 464 20.43 -11.71 2.80
CA ARG A 464 21.25 -12.93 2.90
C ARG A 464 20.75 -14.07 2.03
N TYR A 465 19.47 -14.04 1.63
CA TYR A 465 18.84 -15.11 0.86
C TYR A 465 18.63 -14.75 -0.61
N GLN A 466 18.59 -13.46 -0.93
CA GLN A 466 18.47 -12.99 -2.31
C GLN A 466 19.08 -11.61 -2.49
N HIS A 467 19.42 -11.28 -3.74
CA HIS A 467 19.86 -9.96 -4.12
C HIS A 467 18.72 -8.94 -3.98
N VAL A 468 18.99 -7.84 -3.30
CA VAL A 468 18.07 -6.73 -3.04
C VAL A 468 18.83 -5.42 -3.13
N GLU A 469 18.22 -4.42 -3.75
CA GLU A 469 18.78 -3.09 -3.91
C GLU A 469 17.77 -2.05 -3.46
N GLY A 470 18.26 -1.00 -2.81
CA GLY A 470 17.40 0.05 -2.31
C GLY A 470 18.08 0.99 -1.32
N THR A 471 17.53 2.19 -1.21
CA THR A 471 17.99 3.23 -0.28
C THR A 471 16.97 3.42 0.81
N PHE A 472 17.37 3.19 2.06
CA PHE A 472 16.51 3.36 3.23
C PHE A 472 16.87 4.70 3.86
N VAL A 473 16.02 5.71 3.69
CA VAL A 473 16.16 7.01 4.33
C VAL A 473 15.43 6.95 5.66
N VAL A 474 16.19 6.82 6.74
CA VAL A 474 15.66 6.71 8.10
C VAL A 474 15.65 8.10 8.73
N MET A 475 14.47 8.67 8.88
CA MET A 475 14.25 9.91 9.64
C MET A 475 14.31 9.56 11.12
N ASN A 476 15.47 9.75 11.73
CA ASN A 476 15.70 9.45 13.14
C ASN A 476 15.51 10.71 13.98
N ASN A 477 14.31 10.84 14.53
CA ASN A 477 13.97 11.91 15.49
C ASN A 477 13.92 11.39 16.93
N ASP A 478 14.50 10.19 17.15
CA ASP A 478 14.57 9.46 18.41
C ASP A 478 13.20 9.32 19.08
N GLY A 479 12.27 8.69 18.38
CA GLY A 479 10.94 8.39 18.91
C GLY A 479 9.74 8.64 17.98
N GLY A 480 8.57 8.74 18.59
CA GLY A 480 7.31 8.97 17.90
C GLY A 480 7.08 10.44 17.54
N GLY A 481 7.83 10.98 16.57
CA GLY A 481 7.75 12.39 16.14
C GLY A 481 6.33 12.94 15.91
N ILE A 482 5.43 12.12 15.34
CA ILE A 482 4.03 12.47 15.09
C ILE A 482 3.28 12.94 16.34
N PHE A 483 3.58 12.38 17.53
CA PHE A 483 2.84 12.72 18.74
C PHE A 483 3.09 14.16 19.18
N SER A 484 4.14 14.81 18.68
CA SER A 484 4.47 16.22 18.95
C SER A 484 3.45 17.19 18.32
N TYR A 485 2.74 16.72 17.28
CA TYR A 485 1.68 17.46 16.60
C TYR A 485 0.31 17.31 17.27
N LEU A 486 0.18 16.39 18.22
CA LEU A 486 -1.10 16.04 18.85
C LEU A 486 -1.29 16.77 20.20
N PRO A 487 -2.54 17.00 20.65
CA PRO A 487 -2.82 17.76 21.86
C PRO A 487 -2.11 17.24 23.12
N GLN A 488 -1.91 15.92 23.24
CA GLN A 488 -1.23 15.34 24.40
C GLN A 488 0.21 15.83 24.60
N ALA A 489 0.88 16.39 23.58
CA ALA A 489 2.21 17.00 23.72
C ALA A 489 2.22 18.24 24.64
N THR A 490 1.05 18.82 24.93
CA THR A 490 0.91 19.94 25.87
C THR A 490 0.96 19.53 27.34
N ILE A 491 0.95 18.22 27.63
CA ILE A 491 1.04 17.64 28.97
C ILE A 491 2.42 16.95 29.08
N PRO A 492 3.43 17.60 29.67
CA PRO A 492 4.81 17.08 29.66
C PRO A 492 4.97 15.81 30.52
N ASP A 493 4.19 15.70 31.59
CA ASP A 493 4.26 14.57 32.51
C ASP A 493 3.97 13.26 31.77
N HIS A 494 4.91 12.31 31.86
CA HIS A 494 4.87 11.00 31.20
C HIS A 494 4.88 11.00 29.66
N TYR A 495 4.95 12.17 29.00
CA TYR A 495 4.87 12.26 27.54
C TYR A 495 5.98 11.46 26.85
N GLU A 496 7.24 11.67 27.26
CA GLU A 496 8.37 10.96 26.66
C GLU A 496 8.34 9.46 26.95
N THR A 497 7.80 9.03 28.09
CA THR A 497 7.69 7.61 28.42
C THR A 497 6.63 6.89 27.60
N LEU A 498 5.51 7.55 27.28
CA LEU A 498 4.34 6.93 26.65
C LEU A 498 4.24 7.15 25.14
N PHE A 499 4.71 8.31 24.65
CA PHE A 499 4.52 8.74 23.27
C PHE A 499 5.85 9.02 22.57
N GLY A 500 6.74 9.75 23.23
CA GLY A 500 8.07 10.00 22.68
C GLY A 500 8.82 8.70 22.46
N THR A 501 8.89 7.86 23.49
CA THR A 501 9.52 6.53 23.47
C THR A 501 10.91 6.56 22.83
N ALA A 502 11.72 7.56 23.20
CA ALA A 502 13.08 7.71 22.70
C ALA A 502 13.88 6.43 22.92
N SER A 503 14.56 5.97 21.88
CA SER A 503 15.31 4.71 21.88
C SER A 503 16.79 4.90 22.18
N GLY A 504 17.35 6.08 21.84
CA GLY A 504 18.78 6.37 21.87
C GLY A 504 19.59 5.56 20.84
N LEU A 505 18.93 4.84 19.92
CA LEU A 505 19.58 3.95 18.95
C LEU A 505 19.92 4.68 17.65
N LYS A 506 21.01 4.22 17.04
CA LYS A 506 21.45 4.58 15.69
C LYS A 506 21.48 3.34 14.80
N PHE A 507 21.57 3.54 13.49
CA PHE A 507 21.45 2.45 12.52
C PHE A 507 22.79 1.99 11.93
N ASP A 508 23.93 2.57 12.34
CA ASP A 508 25.27 2.18 11.89
C ASP A 508 25.57 0.71 12.22
N LYS A 509 25.27 0.28 13.46
CA LYS A 509 25.49 -1.11 13.90
C LYS A 509 24.52 -2.10 13.28
N LEU A 510 23.30 -1.66 12.97
CA LEU A 510 22.35 -2.48 12.23
C LEU A 510 22.84 -2.70 10.78
N ALA A 511 23.30 -1.64 10.13
CA ALA A 511 23.89 -1.73 8.80
C ALA A 511 25.12 -2.65 8.81
N GLU A 512 26.03 -2.49 9.78
CA GLU A 512 27.20 -3.36 9.95
C GLU A 512 26.82 -4.84 10.10
N MET A 513 25.83 -5.15 10.95
CA MET A 513 25.34 -6.51 11.17
C MET A 513 24.86 -7.18 9.87
N TYR A 514 24.15 -6.45 9.00
CA TYR A 514 23.66 -6.97 7.73
C TYR A 514 24.59 -6.72 6.54
N GLY A 515 25.75 -6.08 6.75
CA GLY A 515 26.72 -5.76 5.71
C GLY A 515 26.22 -4.73 4.71
N LEU A 516 25.42 -3.75 5.17
CA LEU A 516 24.84 -2.70 4.35
C LEU A 516 25.75 -1.46 4.35
N SER A 517 25.65 -0.66 3.28
CA SER A 517 26.28 0.67 3.29
C SER A 517 25.52 1.60 4.25
N TYR A 518 26.24 2.44 4.97
CA TYR A 518 25.67 3.40 5.93
C TYR A 518 26.27 4.78 5.74
N SER A 519 25.40 5.79 5.76
CA SER A 519 25.81 7.20 5.82
C SER A 519 24.98 7.94 6.85
N ALA A 520 25.66 8.59 7.80
CA ALA A 520 25.05 9.62 8.63
C ALA A 520 24.95 10.91 7.79
N VAL A 521 23.72 11.31 7.47
CA VAL A 521 23.44 12.49 6.67
C VAL A 521 23.66 13.74 7.51
N THR A 522 24.44 14.68 6.98
CA THR A 522 24.86 15.89 7.71
C THR A 522 24.16 17.17 7.26
N SER A 523 23.57 17.18 6.06
CA SER A 523 22.79 18.28 5.52
C SER A 523 21.83 17.80 4.43
N LYS A 524 20.86 18.63 4.03
CA LYS A 524 19.92 18.31 2.94
C LYS A 524 20.64 18.17 1.60
N GLU A 525 21.70 18.94 1.39
CA GLU A 525 22.54 18.88 0.19
C GLU A 525 23.31 17.56 0.16
N HIS A 526 23.86 17.12 1.30
CA HIS A 526 24.47 15.79 1.42
C HIS A 526 23.45 14.68 1.16
N LEU A 527 22.19 14.81 1.60
CA LEU A 527 21.12 13.87 1.26
C LEU A 527 20.87 13.83 -0.25
N ALA A 528 20.75 14.98 -0.89
CA ALA A 528 20.52 15.08 -2.33
C ALA A 528 21.65 14.41 -3.14
N GLU A 529 22.91 14.64 -2.75
CA GLU A 529 24.08 14.01 -3.36
C GLU A 529 24.04 12.48 -3.23
N LEU A 530 23.71 11.96 -2.04
CA LEU A 530 23.63 10.52 -1.80
C LEU A 530 22.49 9.88 -2.59
N ILE A 531 21.32 10.52 -2.64
CA ILE A 531 20.14 10.00 -3.34
C ILE A 531 20.38 9.90 -4.85
N ALA A 532 21.07 10.89 -5.43
CA ALA A 532 21.43 10.87 -6.85
C ALA A 532 22.43 9.75 -7.21
N GLN A 533 23.17 9.21 -6.24
CA GLN A 533 24.11 8.12 -6.48
C GLN A 533 23.37 6.77 -6.59
N PRO A 534 23.73 5.93 -7.57
CA PRO A 534 23.22 4.56 -7.64
C PRO A 534 23.67 3.76 -6.42
N THR A 535 22.85 2.81 -5.99
CA THR A 535 23.17 1.89 -4.89
C THR A 535 23.52 0.51 -5.44
N GLN A 536 24.51 -0.15 -4.85
CA GLN A 536 24.76 -1.58 -5.03
C GLN A 536 24.39 -2.27 -3.72
N GLY A 537 23.34 -3.09 -3.75
CA GLY A 537 22.74 -3.63 -2.53
C GLY A 537 21.88 -2.61 -1.76
N LEU A 538 21.59 -2.93 -0.50
CA LEU A 538 20.88 -2.03 0.41
C LEU A 538 21.83 -1.05 1.08
N ARG A 539 21.36 0.18 1.27
CA ARG A 539 22.03 1.21 2.06
C ARG A 539 21.08 1.91 3.00
N ILE A 540 21.59 2.36 4.15
CA ILE A 540 20.88 3.18 5.13
C ILE A 540 21.47 4.59 5.09
N LEU A 541 20.61 5.58 4.83
CA LEU A 541 20.91 6.99 4.99
C LEU A 541 20.17 7.46 6.24
N GLU A 542 20.89 7.67 7.34
CA GLU A 542 20.30 8.07 8.62
C GLU A 542 20.31 9.60 8.72
N VAL A 543 19.13 10.19 8.84
CA VAL A 543 18.94 11.64 8.98
C VAL A 543 18.52 11.92 10.42
N MET A 544 19.42 12.50 11.21
CA MET A 544 19.12 12.89 12.58
C MET A 544 18.35 14.22 12.60
N THR A 545 17.16 14.23 13.18
CA THR A 545 16.35 15.46 13.36
C THR A 545 15.87 15.58 14.82
N HIS A 546 15.20 16.68 15.16
CA HIS A 546 14.80 16.98 16.54
C HIS A 546 13.30 17.30 16.61
N ARG A 547 12.52 16.47 17.30
CA ARG A 547 11.04 16.50 17.31
C ARG A 547 10.43 17.88 17.61
N PRO A 548 10.88 18.64 18.64
CA PRO A 548 10.43 20.01 18.86
C PRO A 548 10.69 20.94 17.67
N THR A 549 11.89 20.89 17.10
CA THR A 549 12.30 21.75 15.97
C THR A 549 11.47 21.45 14.73
N ASN A 550 11.24 20.16 14.44
CA ASN A 550 10.38 19.71 13.33
C ASN A 550 8.95 20.25 13.48
N THR A 551 8.41 20.18 14.70
CA THR A 551 7.04 20.64 14.98
C THR A 551 6.91 22.15 14.83
N ASP A 552 7.87 22.91 15.37
CA ASP A 552 7.85 24.37 15.31
C ASP A 552 8.03 24.89 13.89
N ALA A 553 8.96 24.34 13.11
CA ALA A 553 9.18 24.71 11.71
C ALA A 553 7.94 24.41 10.86
N HIS A 554 7.34 23.23 11.01
CA HIS A 554 6.14 22.85 10.29
C HIS A 554 4.92 23.72 10.67
N ARG A 555 4.76 24.06 11.97
CA ARG A 555 3.71 25.01 12.40
C ARG A 555 3.95 26.42 11.85
N ALA A 556 5.20 26.85 11.78
CA ALA A 556 5.55 28.15 11.20
C ALA A 556 5.19 28.23 9.71
N LEU A 557 5.45 27.18 8.92
CA LEU A 557 5.01 27.09 7.54
C LEU A 557 3.48 27.25 7.42
N TRP A 558 2.70 26.53 8.23
CA TRP A 558 1.25 26.63 8.18
C TRP A 558 0.70 27.96 8.67
N LYS A 559 1.38 28.59 9.63
CA LYS A 559 1.05 29.97 10.02
C LYS A 559 1.26 30.93 8.85
N GLN A 560 2.38 30.81 8.13
CA GLN A 560 2.63 31.62 6.93
C GLN A 560 1.55 31.38 5.87
N VAL A 561 1.20 30.12 5.56
CA VAL A 561 0.13 29.78 4.61
C VAL A 561 -1.23 30.35 5.05
N ALA A 562 -1.54 30.32 6.35
CA ALA A 562 -2.78 30.89 6.88
C ALA A 562 -2.82 32.44 6.79
N GLU A 563 -1.66 33.09 6.82
CA GLU A 563 -1.52 34.55 6.76
C GLU A 563 -1.37 35.09 5.32
N SER A 564 -0.94 34.26 4.36
CA SER A 564 -0.42 34.67 3.04
C SER A 564 -1.42 35.19 1.99
N TRP A 565 -2.63 35.63 2.35
CA TRP A 565 -3.57 36.26 1.39
C TRP A 565 -4.13 37.62 1.85
N ASN A 566 -3.73 38.13 3.01
CA ASN A 566 -4.28 39.40 3.52
C ASN A 566 -3.85 40.67 2.75
N SER A 567 -3.11 40.55 1.65
CA SER A 567 -2.43 41.67 0.98
C SER A 567 -2.78 41.94 -0.49
N HIS A 568 -3.57 41.10 -1.17
CA HIS A 568 -3.77 41.23 -2.63
C HIS A 568 -5.22 41.45 -3.11
N ASP A 569 -6.20 41.55 -2.21
CA ASP A 569 -7.58 41.96 -2.52
C ASP A 569 -8.05 43.15 -1.64
N ARG A 570 -7.23 44.21 -1.58
CA ARG A 570 -7.69 45.56 -1.19
C ARG A 570 -7.53 46.53 -2.32
#